data_AF-W0BCP7-F1
#
_entry.id   AF-W0BCP7-F1
#
_cell.length_a   1.000
_cell.length_b   1.000
_cell.length_c   1.000
_cell.angle_alpha   90.00
_cell.angle_beta   90.00
_cell.angle_gamma   90.00
#
_symmetry.space_group_name_H-M   'P 1'
#
loop_
_entity.id
_entity.type
_entity.pdbx_description
1 polymer ?
#
loop_
_entity_poly.entity_id
_entity_poly.type
_entity_poly.pdbx_seq_one_letter_code
_entity_poly.pdbx_strand_id
1 'polypeptide(L)'
;MEWDENLINNTLKDEYNWEFATDTNSSWRIGDGTAAFYNYIYYTAAGFSEIDTFRSNQIREGLISREEALNMAKTENQPRYESILEYARIIGFDCDEALKIINAMPKLYLVE
;
A
#
# COMPACT_ATOMS: atom_id res chain seq x y z
N MET A 1 9.16 3.03 21.60
CA MET A 1 7.71 3.24 21.80
C MET A 1 7.06 2.00 21.22
N GLU A 2 6.14 1.37 21.95
CA GLU A 2 5.48 0.14 21.50
C GLU A 2 4.48 0.48 20.38
N TRP A 3 4.54 -0.23 19.25
CA TRP A 3 3.59 -0.07 18.15
C TRP A 3 2.44 -1.05 18.35
N ASP A 4 1.24 -0.54 18.57
CA ASP A 4 0.00 -1.31 18.61
C ASP A 4 -0.95 -0.79 17.52
N GLU A 5 -0.98 -1.48 16.38
CA GLU A 5 -1.79 -1.09 15.22
C GLU A 5 -3.29 -1.12 15.53
N ASN A 6 -3.73 -2.04 16.39
CA ASN A 6 -5.14 -2.16 16.76
C ASN A 6 -5.57 -0.98 17.62
N LEU A 7 -4.76 -0.63 18.62
CA LEU A 7 -5.01 0.56 19.44
C LEU A 7 -5.06 1.82 18.57
N ILE A 8 -4.09 2.00 17.68
CA ILE A 8 -4.04 3.16 16.77
C ILE A 8 -5.31 3.21 15.90
N ASN A 9 -5.67 2.11 15.24
CA ASN A 9 -6.83 2.04 14.37
C ASN A 9 -8.14 2.32 15.13
N ASN A 10 -8.28 1.77 16.34
CA ASN A 10 -9.46 2.01 17.18
C ASN A 10 -9.52 3.47 17.64
N THR A 11 -8.41 4.06 18.07
CA THR A 11 -8.37 5.49 18.44
C THR A 11 -8.72 6.39 17.26
N LEU A 12 -8.16 6.14 16.07
CA LEU A 12 -8.51 6.89 14.85
C LEU A 12 -10.01 6.81 14.56
N LYS A 13 -10.58 5.61 14.63
CA LYS A 13 -12.00 5.38 14.33
C LYS A 13 -12.93 5.97 15.39
N ASP A 14 -12.70 5.64 16.66
CA ASP A 14 -13.66 5.84 17.74
C ASP A 14 -13.52 7.23 18.39
N GLU A 15 -12.32 7.81 18.42
CA GLU A 15 -12.07 9.11 19.06
C GLU A 15 -12.01 10.27 18.06
N TYR A 16 -11.47 10.02 16.86
CA TYR A 16 -11.26 11.07 15.86
C TYR A 16 -12.27 11.01 14.70
N ASN A 17 -13.13 9.99 14.65
CA ASN A 17 -14.03 9.74 13.51
C ASN A 17 -13.25 9.83 12.17
N TRP A 18 -12.06 9.24 12.17
CA TRP A 18 -11.15 9.29 11.04
C TRP A 18 -11.74 8.57 9.83
N GLU A 19 -11.57 9.16 8.65
CA GLU A 19 -12.02 8.55 7.39
C GLU A 19 -10.98 7.53 6.90
N PHE A 20 -11.42 6.29 6.72
CA PHE A 20 -10.59 5.22 6.16
C PHE A 20 -10.84 5.09 4.66
N ALA A 21 -9.79 4.74 3.92
CA ALA A 21 -9.94 4.45 2.51
C ALA A 21 -10.74 3.16 2.29
N THR A 22 -11.58 3.13 1.25
CA THR A 22 -12.45 1.99 0.94
C THR A 22 -11.75 0.87 0.18
N ASP A 23 -10.54 1.13 -0.31
CA ASP A 23 -9.75 0.26 -1.19
C ASP A 23 -8.54 -0.39 -0.47
N THR A 24 -8.45 -0.27 0.86
CA THR A 24 -7.46 -0.97 1.69
C THR A 24 -7.95 -1.16 3.13
N ASN A 25 -7.44 -2.18 3.81
CA ASN A 25 -7.74 -2.45 5.22
C ASN A 25 -6.78 -1.73 6.19
N SER A 26 -5.76 -1.05 5.67
CA SER A 26 -4.75 -0.35 6.47
C SER A 26 -5.10 1.13 6.64
N SER A 27 -4.83 1.69 7.81
CA SER A 27 -4.81 3.15 8.03
C SER A 27 -3.51 3.80 7.58
N TRP A 28 -2.52 3.00 7.19
CA TRP A 28 -1.20 3.49 6.82
C TRP A 28 -1.20 3.99 5.37
N ARG A 29 -0.74 5.23 5.16
CA ARG A 29 -0.57 5.85 3.83
C ARG A 29 -1.87 5.95 3.00
N ILE A 30 -3.01 6.21 3.65
CA ILE A 30 -4.32 6.40 3.00
C ILE A 30 -4.63 7.86 2.60
N GLY A 31 -3.64 8.59 2.10
CA GLY A 31 -3.78 10.01 1.76
C GLY A 31 -4.21 10.27 0.31
N ASP A 32 -3.48 11.18 -0.34
CA ASP A 32 -3.69 11.72 -1.68
C ASP A 32 -3.48 10.74 -2.86
N GLY A 33 -3.42 9.44 -2.60
CA GLY A 33 -3.17 8.41 -3.63
C GLY A 33 -1.72 8.29 -4.10
N THR A 34 -0.78 9.15 -3.65
CA THR A 34 0.65 9.05 -4.01
C THR A 34 1.21 7.67 -3.66
N ALA A 35 0.84 7.16 -2.48
CA ALA A 35 1.28 5.84 -2.02
C ALA A 35 0.74 4.68 -2.83
N ALA A 36 -0.51 4.77 -3.30
CA ALA A 36 -1.05 3.79 -4.22
C ALA A 36 -0.25 3.76 -5.53
N PHE A 37 0.16 4.93 -6.03
CA PHE A 37 0.90 5.05 -7.29
C PHE A 37 2.31 4.49 -7.22
N TYR A 38 3.15 4.92 -6.27
CA TYR A 38 4.53 4.40 -6.22
C TYR A 38 4.57 2.93 -5.79
N ASN A 39 3.65 2.46 -4.94
CA ASN A 39 3.62 1.04 -4.57
C ASN A 39 3.21 0.18 -5.76
N TYR A 40 2.30 0.67 -6.62
CA TYR A 40 2.01 0.00 -7.89
C TYR A 40 3.25 -0.14 -8.76
N ILE A 41 4.08 0.91 -8.87
CA ILE A 41 5.33 0.89 -9.63
C ILE A 41 6.31 -0.13 -9.03
N TYR A 42 6.59 -0.03 -7.73
CA TYR A 42 7.55 -0.93 -7.06
C TYR A 42 7.12 -2.39 -7.16
N TYR A 43 5.85 -2.65 -6.87
CA TYR A 43 5.31 -4.00 -6.90
C TYR A 43 5.32 -4.56 -8.32
N THR A 44 4.91 -3.77 -9.31
CA THR A 44 4.94 -4.18 -10.71
C THR A 44 6.37 -4.46 -11.19
N ALA A 45 7.33 -3.61 -10.82
CA ALA A 45 8.72 -3.71 -11.28
C ALA A 45 9.52 -4.83 -10.60
N ALA A 46 9.32 -5.00 -9.29
CA ALA A 46 10.23 -5.74 -8.43
C ALA A 46 9.54 -6.72 -7.47
N GLY A 47 8.20 -6.82 -7.48
CA GLY A 47 7.45 -7.78 -6.67
C GLY A 47 7.36 -7.43 -5.17
N PHE A 48 7.72 -6.21 -4.78
CA PHE A 48 7.58 -5.70 -3.41
C PHE A 48 7.25 -4.21 -3.41
N SER A 49 6.76 -3.69 -2.29
CA SER A 49 6.45 -2.28 -2.09
C SER A 49 6.86 -1.78 -0.71
N GLU A 50 6.49 -0.55 -0.35
CA GLU A 50 6.67 -0.06 1.02
C GLU A 50 5.87 -0.88 2.04
N ILE A 51 4.78 -1.54 1.64
CA ILE A 51 3.98 -2.41 2.51
C ILE A 51 4.82 -3.59 2.99
N ASP A 52 5.59 -4.22 2.09
CA ASP A 52 6.46 -5.35 2.46
C ASP A 52 7.53 -4.90 3.46
N THR A 53 8.06 -3.69 3.30
CA THR A 53 9.01 -3.10 4.26
C THR A 53 8.34 -2.86 5.61
N PHE A 54 7.13 -2.31 5.63
CA PHE A 54 6.37 -2.05 6.85
C PHE A 54 6.06 -3.36 7.62
N ARG A 55 5.48 -4.35 6.93
CA ARG A 55 5.18 -5.67 7.52
C ARG A 55 6.46 -6.40 7.95
N SER A 56 7.56 -6.28 7.20
CA SER A 56 8.87 -6.83 7.59
C SER A 56 9.41 -6.21 8.88
N ASN A 57 9.18 -4.93 9.13
CA ASN A 57 9.60 -4.29 10.37
C ASN A 57 8.79 -4.82 11.55
N GLN A 58 7.47 -5.02 11.40
CA GLN A 58 6.63 -5.57 12.46
C GLN A 58 7.03 -7.00 12.85
N ILE A 59 7.44 -7.84 11.88
CA ILE A 59 8.01 -9.16 12.19
C ILE A 59 9.28 -9.02 13.03
N ARG A 60 10.19 -8.11 12.64
CA ARG A 60 11.48 -7.95 13.31
C ARG A 60 11.33 -7.46 14.76
N GLU A 61 10.33 -6.63 15.01
CA GLU A 61 9.98 -6.16 16.35
C GLU A 61 9.13 -7.17 17.15
N GLY A 62 8.81 -8.33 16.57
CA GLY A 62 8.03 -9.38 17.24
C GLY A 62 6.55 -9.06 17.44
N LEU A 63 6.02 -8.09 16.69
CA LEU A 63 4.63 -7.60 16.84
C LEU A 63 3.61 -8.53 16.17
N ILE A 64 3.98 -9.11 15.03
CA ILE A 64 3.14 -10.05 14.27
C ILE A 64 3.96 -11.23 13.77
N SER A 65 3.30 -12.33 13.46
CA SER A 65 3.96 -13.50 12.87
C SER A 65 4.32 -13.23 11.39
N ARG A 66 5.29 -14.00 10.87
CA ARG A 66 5.65 -13.94 9.45
C ARG A 66 4.46 -14.31 8.55
N GLU A 67 3.68 -15.30 8.94
CA GLU A 67 2.52 -15.78 8.15
C GLU A 67 1.45 -14.69 8.05
N GLU A 68 1.13 -14.06 9.18
CA GLU A 68 0.21 -12.94 9.26
C GLU A 68 0.67 -11.76 8.39
N ALA A 69 1.93 -11.34 8.55
CA ALA A 69 2.54 -10.28 7.74
C ALA A 69 2.46 -10.56 6.24
N LEU A 70 2.71 -11.80 5.80
CA LEU A 70 2.62 -12.17 4.39
C LEU A 70 1.18 -12.13 3.87
N ASN A 71 0.20 -12.53 4.68
CA ASN A 71 -1.22 -12.45 4.30
C ASN A 71 -1.71 -10.99 4.20
N MET A 72 -1.29 -10.15 5.15
CA MET A 72 -1.55 -8.70 5.11
C MET A 72 -0.91 -8.07 3.88
N ALA A 73 0.38 -8.31 3.65
CA ALA A 73 1.11 -7.76 2.50
C ALA A 73 0.48 -8.17 1.16
N LYS A 74 0.04 -9.42 0.99
CA LYS A 74 -0.65 -9.87 -0.24
C LYS A 74 -1.96 -9.11 -0.50
N THR A 75 -2.70 -8.83 0.56
CA THR A 75 -3.99 -8.13 0.47
C THR A 75 -3.79 -6.64 0.23
N GLU A 76 -2.85 -6.03 0.94
CA GLU A 76 -2.59 -4.59 0.89
C GLU A 76 -1.81 -4.17 -0.37
N ASN A 77 -1.01 -5.08 -0.96
CA ASN A 77 -0.33 -4.85 -2.24
C ASN A 77 -1.26 -4.94 -3.46
N GLN A 78 -2.55 -5.23 -3.28
CA GLN A 78 -3.47 -5.19 -4.42
C GLN A 78 -3.51 -3.77 -5.01
N PRO A 79 -3.49 -3.63 -6.35
CA PRO A 79 -3.53 -2.34 -7.01
C PRO A 79 -4.76 -1.51 -6.60
N ARG A 80 -4.51 -0.33 -6.05
CA ARG A 80 -5.53 0.64 -5.65
C ARG A 80 -5.87 1.60 -6.80
N TYR A 81 -6.49 1.08 -7.85
CA TYR A 81 -6.70 1.82 -9.12
C TYR A 81 -7.48 3.13 -8.95
N GLU A 82 -8.48 3.17 -8.06
CA GLU A 82 -9.24 4.40 -7.79
C GLU A 82 -8.35 5.49 -7.20
N SER A 83 -7.54 5.14 -6.19
CA SER A 83 -6.56 6.05 -5.59
C SER A 83 -5.49 6.52 -6.60
N ILE A 84 -5.05 5.62 -7.48
CA ILE A 84 -4.08 5.96 -8.55
C ILE A 84 -4.69 6.96 -9.54
N LEU A 85 -5.93 6.72 -9.96
CA LEU A 85 -6.66 7.60 -10.88
C LEU A 85 -6.88 8.98 -10.25
N GLU A 86 -7.25 9.03 -8.98
CA GLU A 86 -7.44 10.30 -8.27
C GLU A 86 -6.13 11.07 -8.13
N TYR A 87 -5.04 10.38 -7.77
CA TYR A 87 -3.70 10.98 -7.77
C TYR A 87 -3.33 11.57 -9.14
N ALA A 88 -3.57 10.83 -10.23
CA ALA A 88 -3.30 11.30 -11.58
C ALA A 88 -4.11 12.55 -11.95
N ARG A 89 -5.38 12.65 -11.51
CA ARG A 89 -6.21 13.85 -11.69
C ARG A 89 -5.69 15.04 -10.90
N ILE A 90 -5.29 14.83 -9.66
CA ILE A 90 -4.77 15.89 -8.77
C ILE A 90 -3.47 16.47 -9.35
N ILE A 91 -2.56 15.61 -9.82
CA ILE A 91 -1.27 16.04 -10.37
C ILE A 91 -1.38 16.52 -11.82
N GLY A 92 -2.35 16.02 -12.58
CA GLY A 92 -2.62 16.44 -13.96
C GLY A 92 -1.85 15.66 -15.02
N PHE A 93 -1.73 14.33 -14.88
CA PHE A 93 -1.15 13.45 -15.90
C PHE A 93 -2.15 12.38 -16.39
N ASP A 94 -1.87 11.81 -17.57
CA ASP A 94 -2.69 10.74 -18.15
C ASP A 94 -2.44 9.41 -17.41
N CYS A 95 -3.45 8.97 -16.66
CA CYS A 95 -3.38 7.74 -15.86
C CYS A 95 -3.23 6.49 -16.74
N ASP A 96 -3.95 6.42 -17.87
CA ASP A 96 -3.91 5.24 -18.72
C ASP A 96 -2.55 5.10 -19.40
N GLU A 97 -1.97 6.21 -19.86
CA GLU A 97 -0.64 6.23 -20.43
C GLU A 97 0.43 5.85 -19.39
N ALA A 98 0.34 6.40 -18.17
CA ALA A 98 1.25 6.03 -17.09
C ALA A 98 1.18 4.54 -16.77
N LEU A 99 -0.03 3.97 -16.62
CA LEU A 99 -0.21 2.54 -16.34
C LEU A 99 0.32 1.66 -17.48
N LYS A 100 0.14 2.05 -18.75
CA LYS A 100 0.73 1.33 -19.90
C LYS A 100 2.25 1.32 -19.83
N ILE A 101 2.88 2.46 -19.56
CA ILE A 101 4.34 2.58 -19.43
C ILE A 101 4.85 1.70 -18.28
N ILE A 102 4.21 1.77 -17.10
CA ILE A 102 4.59 0.97 -15.93
C ILE A 102 4.41 -0.52 -16.22
N ASN A 103 3.33 -0.92 -16.87
CA ASN A 103 3.09 -2.33 -17.22
C ASN A 103 4.09 -2.85 -18.26
N ALA A 104 4.53 -2.01 -19.20
CA ALA A 104 5.53 -2.35 -20.21
C ALA A 104 6.98 -2.29 -19.70
N MET A 105 7.25 -1.70 -18.53
CA MET A 105 8.61 -1.61 -18.01
C MET A 105 9.23 -3.01 -17.81
N PRO A 106 10.55 -3.20 -17.99
CA PRO A 106 11.22 -4.46 -17.69
C PRO A 106 11.02 -4.87 -16.22
N LYS A 107 10.67 -6.13 -15.98
CA LYS A 107 10.48 -6.67 -14.63
C LYS A 107 11.81 -7.23 -14.13
N LEU A 108 12.19 -6.90 -12.91
CA LEU A 108 13.44 -7.39 -12.30
C LEU A 108 13.35 -8.87 -11.95
N TYR A 109 12.15 -9.31 -11.56
CA TYR A 109 11.86 -10.68 -11.19
C TYR A 109 10.62 -11.12 -11.95
N LEU A 110 10.70 -12.24 -12.64
CA LEU A 110 9.56 -12.87 -13.28
C LEU A 110 8.81 -13.66 -12.20
N VAL A 111 7.50 -13.46 -12.13
CA VAL A 111 6.63 -14.38 -11.39
C VAL A 111 6.54 -15.65 -12.24
N GLU A 112 6.98 -16.79 -11.72
CA GLU A 112 6.73 -18.11 -12.33
C GLU A 112 5.23 -18.44 -12.37
#